data_AF-A0A0F9I8K5-F1
#
_entry.id   AF-A0A0F9I8K5-F1
#
_cell.length_a   1.000
_cell.length_b   1.000
_cell.length_c   1.000
_cell.angle_alpha   90.00
_cell.angle_beta   90.00
_cell.angle_gamma   90.00
#
_symmetry.space_group_name_H-M   'P 1'
#
loop_
_entity.id
_entity.type
_entity.pdbx_description
1 polymer ?
#
loop_
_entity_poly.entity_id
_entity_poly.type
_entity_poly.pdbx_seq_one_letter_code
_entity_poly.pdbx_strand_id
1 'polypeptide(L)' 'MAKEQIDNTVVDYRRCFSTDAGQRVLGNMLVEAKFFEYTETPEEQAVENFVKTILTKCGGYCVENIDEYVRNLMQMKMET' A
#
# COMPACT_ATOMS: atom_id res chain seq x y z
N MET A 1 -10.86 32.51 11.05
CA MET A 1 -11.27 31.38 10.18
C MET A 1 -10.00 30.69 9.73
N ALA A 2 -9.67 29.52 10.29
CA ALA A 2 -8.53 28.73 9.82
C ALA A 2 -8.89 28.22 8.42
N LYS A 3 -8.02 28.46 7.43
CA LYS A 3 -8.15 27.81 6.12
C LYS A 3 -7.94 26.32 6.36
N GLU A 4 -8.97 25.52 6.14
CA GLU A 4 -8.85 24.07 6.06
C GLU A 4 -7.84 23.77 4.95
N GLN A 5 -6.69 23.26 5.34
CA GLN A 5 -5.64 22.87 4.40
C GLN A 5 -6.11 21.57 3.76
N ILE A 6 -6.47 21.62 2.47
CA ILE A 6 -6.90 20.42 1.74
C ILE A 6 -5.70 19.46 1.71
N ASP A 7 -5.81 18.36 2.45
CA ASP A 7 -4.81 17.30 2.50
C ASP A 7 -4.81 16.56 1.15
N ASN A 8 -3.92 17.00 0.26
CA ASN A 8 -3.73 16.40 -1.07
C ASN A 8 -2.83 15.15 -1.03
N THR A 9 -2.42 14.67 0.15
CA THR A 9 -1.49 13.53 0.22
C THR A 9 -2.03 12.30 -0.50
N VAL A 10 -3.34 12.04 -0.49
CA VAL A 10 -3.96 10.95 -1.25
C VAL A 10 -3.67 11.06 -2.76
N VAL A 11 -3.71 12.27 -3.33
CA VAL A 11 -3.40 12.51 -4.75
C VAL A 11 -1.92 12.23 -5.01
N ASP A 12 -1.05 12.62 -4.09
CA ASP A 12 0.40 12.43 -4.21
C ASP A 12 0.79 10.95 -4.07
N TYR A 13 0.19 10.21 -3.13
CA TYR A 13 0.36 8.76 -2.99
C TYR A 13 -0.02 8.04 -4.30
N ARG A 14 -1.19 8.38 -4.85
CA ARG A 14 -1.64 7.81 -6.13
C ARG A 14 -0.67 8.13 -7.26
N ARG A 15 -0.19 9.37 -7.36
CA ARG A 15 0.78 9.77 -8.39
C ARG A 15 2.11 9.05 -8.27
N CYS A 16 2.61 8.87 -7.04
CA CYS A 16 3.88 8.18 -6.80
C CYS A 16 3.78 6.69 -7.15
N PHE A 17 2.71 6.03 -6.71
CA PHE A 17 2.57 4.58 -6.78
C PHE A 17 1.75 4.06 -7.97
N SER A 18 1.29 4.94 -8.88
CA SER A 18 0.64 4.54 -10.14
C SER A 18 1.62 4.22 -11.27
N THR A 19 2.90 4.54 -11.11
CA THR A 19 3.95 4.23 -12.10
C THR A 19 4.53 2.84 -11.85
N ASP A 20 5.06 2.16 -12.88
CA ASP A 20 5.68 0.84 -12.71
C ASP A 20 6.82 0.84 -11.67
N ALA A 21 7.63 1.91 -11.66
CA ALA A 21 8.69 2.07 -10.67
C ALA A 21 8.12 2.24 -9.27
N GLY A 22 7.06 3.04 -9.12
CA GLY A 22 6.33 3.19 -7.87
C GLY A 22 5.74 1.88 -7.38
N GLN A 23 5.09 1.11 -8.25
CA GLN A 23 4.51 -0.19 -7.91
C GLN A 23 5.57 -1.20 -7.46
N ARG A 24 6.76 -1.22 -8.08
CA ARG A 24 7.88 -2.05 -7.61
C ARG A 24 8.36 -1.65 -6.23
N VAL A 25 8.52 -0.35 -5.96
CA VAL A 25 8.90 0.15 -4.63
C VAL A 25 7.84 -0.19 -3.60
N LEU A 26 6.56 0.03 -3.89
CA LEU A 26 5.46 -0.34 -3.02
C LEU A 26 5.48 -1.84 -2.72
N GLY A 27 5.62 -2.68 -3.75
CA GLY A 27 5.74 -4.12 -3.60
C GLY A 27 6.92 -4.55 -2.72
N ASN A 28 8.06 -3.87 -2.80
CA ASN A 28 9.20 -4.14 -1.91
C ASN A 28 8.89 -3.73 -0.46
N MET A 29 8.27 -2.56 -0.25
CA MET A 29 7.86 -2.11 1.08
C MET A 29 6.86 -3.09 1.74
N LEU A 30 5.93 -3.66 0.97
CA LEU A 30 4.97 -4.66 1.48
C LEU A 30 5.67 -5.95 1.93
N VAL A 31 6.70 -6.39 1.19
CA VAL A 31 7.52 -7.55 1.57
C VAL A 31 8.34 -7.27 2.82
N GLU A 32 9.02 -6.12 2.89
CA GLU A 32 9.81 -5.72 4.06
C GLU A 32 8.94 -5.57 5.32
N ALA A 33 7.69 -5.12 5.15
CA ALA A 33 6.71 -5.03 6.22
C ALA A 33 6.06 -6.37 6.60
N LYS A 34 6.48 -7.49 5.98
CA LYS A 34 5.89 -8.83 6.17
C LYS A 34 4.38 -8.87 5.98
N PHE A 35 3.86 -8.03 5.09
CA PHE A 35 2.42 -7.83 4.93
C PHE A 35 1.68 -9.10 4.46
N PHE A 36 2.39 -10.05 3.84
CA PHE A 36 1.84 -11.32 3.35
C PHE A 36 2.10 -12.51 4.29
N GLU A 37 2.73 -12.27 5.45
CA GLU A 37 3.01 -13.30 6.45
C GLU A 37 1.96 -13.27 7.56
N TYR A 38 1.85 -14.35 8.32
CA TYR A 38 0.99 -14.39 9.50
C TYR A 38 1.59 -13.49 10.59
N THR A 39 0.78 -12.59 11.16
CA THR A 39 1.18 -11.71 12.26
C THR A 39 0.91 -12.38 13.60
N GLU A 40 1.92 -12.44 14.48
CA GLU A 40 1.84 -13.13 15.78
C GLU A 40 1.88 -12.17 16.96
N THR A 41 2.44 -10.97 16.75
CA THR A 41 2.68 -9.99 17.81
C THR A 41 1.89 -8.68 17.61
N PRO A 42 1.55 -7.96 18.69
CA PRO A 42 0.93 -6.64 18.60
C PRO A 42 1.73 -5.63 17.75
N GLU A 43 3.06 -5.72 17.80
CA GLU A 43 3.98 -4.89 17.05
C GLU A 43 3.87 -5.15 15.54
N GLU A 44 3.81 -6.41 15.13
CA GLU A 44 3.59 -6.80 13.74
C GLU A 44 2.23 -6.33 13.24
N GLN A 45 1.20 -6.44 14.08
CA GLN A 45 -0.14 -5.97 13.73
C GLN A 45 -0.20 -4.44 13.60
N ALA A 46 0.59 -3.70 14.38
CA ALA A 46 0.71 -2.24 14.22
C ALA A 46 1.34 -1.86 12.87
N VAL A 47 2.39 -2.59 12.45
CA VAL A 47 3.01 -2.41 11.13
C VAL A 47 2.02 -2.75 10.00
N GLU A 48 1.29 -3.86 10.13
CA GLU A 48 0.26 -4.27 9.17
C GLU A 48 -0.82 -3.19 9.01
N ASN A 49 -1.31 -2.63 10.12
CA ASN A 49 -2.31 -1.55 10.11
C ASN A 49 -1.79 -0.26 9.47
N PHE A 50 -0.51 0.06 9.69
CA PHE A 50 0.14 1.19 9.04
C PHE A 50 0.22 0.99 7.52
N VAL A 51 0.62 -0.19 7.07
CA VAL A 51 0.67 -0.55 5.64
C VAL A 51 -0.71 -0.48 4.99
N LYS A 52 -1.76 -0.98 5.64
CA LYS A 52 -3.16 -0.86 5.17
C LYS A 52 -3.55 0.61 4.94
N THR A 53 -3.09 1.50 5.80
CA THR A 53 -3.33 2.95 5.65
C THR A 53 -2.63 3.52 4.41
N ILE A 54 -1.40 3.08 4.12
CA ILE A 54 -0.68 3.46 2.88
C ILE A 54 -1.43 2.97 1.64
N LEU A 55 -1.82 1.69 1.62
CA LEU A 55 -2.57 1.09 0.51
C LEU A 55 -3.91 1.80 0.26
N THR A 56 -4.56 2.27 1.33
CA THR A 56 -5.76 3.11 1.26
C THR A 56 -5.51 4.41 0.51
N LYS A 57 -4.42 5.10 0.81
CA LYS A 57 -4.05 6.35 0.14
C LYS A 57 -3.69 6.13 -1.33
N CYS A 58 -3.08 5.00 -1.68
CA CYS A 58 -2.76 4.64 -3.06
C CYS A 58 -4.00 4.36 -3.95
N GLY A 59 -5.22 4.37 -3.38
CA GLY A 59 -6.45 4.10 -4.13
C GLY A 59 -6.78 2.62 -4.29
N GLY A 60 -6.01 1.72 -3.66
CA GLY A 60 -6.17 0.26 -3.74
C GLY A 60 -6.98 -0.35 -2.59
N TYR A 61 -7.84 0.40 -1.90
CA TYR A 61 -8.47 -0.08 -0.67
C TYR A 61 -9.99 0.12 -0.68
N CYS A 62 -10.68 -0.79 -1.36
CA CYS A 62 -11.91 -1.37 -0.84
C CYS A 62 -11.50 -2.72 -0.24
N VAL A 63 -11.91 -2.99 1.00
CA VAL A 63 -11.58 -4.22 1.75
C VAL A 63 -11.86 -5.51 0.94
N GLU A 64 -12.71 -5.41 -0.07
CA GLU A 64 -13.16 -6.51 -0.93
C GLU A 64 -12.11 -6.98 -1.96
N ASN A 65 -11.14 -6.14 -2.38
CA ASN A 65 -10.25 -6.45 -3.51
C ASN A 65 -8.75 -6.51 -3.14
N ILE A 66 -8.41 -6.60 -1.85
CA ILE A 66 -7.03 -6.53 -1.38
C ILE A 66 -6.17 -7.67 -1.96
N ASP A 67 -6.72 -8.88 -1.97
CA ASP A 67 -6.02 -10.06 -2.48
C ASP A 67 -5.80 -9.97 -3.99
N GLU A 68 -6.73 -9.36 -4.73
CA GLU A 68 -6.62 -9.20 -6.19
C GLU A 68 -5.59 -8.12 -6.56
N TYR A 69 -5.63 -6.97 -5.88
CA TYR A 69 -4.65 -5.90 -6.11
C TYR A 69 -3.23 -6.35 -5.75
N VAL A 70 -3.09 -7.04 -4.61
CA VAL A 70 -1.83 -7.67 -4.18
C VAL A 70 -1.37 -8.73 -5.17
N ARG A 71 -2.27 -9.61 -5.63
CA ARG A 71 -1.94 -10.66 -6.61
C ARG A 71 -1.49 -10.05 -7.93
N ASN A 72 -2.11 -8.97 -8.39
CA ASN A 72 -1.69 -8.24 -9.59
C ASN A 72 -0.29 -7.61 -9.41
N LEU A 73 -0.02 -7.01 -8.25
CA LEU A 73 1.32 -6.49 -7.92
C LEU A 73 2.38 -7.59 -7.86
N MET A 74 2.04 -8.77 -7.35
CA MET A 74 2.95 -9.92 -7.25
C MET A 74 3.16 -10.61 -8.60
N GLN A 75 2.16 -10.64 -9.48
CA GLN A 75 2.29 -11.20 -10.83
C GLN A 75 3.22 -10.37 -11.72
N MET A 76 3.30 -9.05 -11.52
CA MET A 76 4.30 -8.20 -12.19
C MET A 76 5.76 -8.59 -11.86
N LYS A 77 6.01 -9.37 -10.80
CA LYS A 77 7.37 -9.86 -10.47
C LYS A 77 7.84 -11.05 -11.32
N MET A 78 7.00 -11.65 -12.17
CA MET A 78 7.36 -12.87 -12.91
C MET A 78 7.77 -12.65 -14.39
N GLU A 79 7.89 -11.41 -14.86
CA GLU A 79 8.26 -11.10 -16.26
C GLU A 79 9.69 -10.56 -16.46
N THR A 80 10.60 -10.80 -15.52
CA THR A 80 12.06 -10.54 -15.68
C THR A 80 12.86 -11.80 -15.43
#